data_AF-A0A954FLT4-F1
#
_entry.id   AF-A0A954FLT4-F1
#
_cell.length_a   1.000
_cell.length_b   1.000
_cell.length_c   1.000
_cell.angle_alpha   90.00
_cell.angle_beta   90.00
_cell.angle_gamma   90.00
#
_symmetry.space_group_name_H-M   'P 1'
#
loop_
_entity.id
_entity.type
_entity.pdbx_description
1 polymer ?
#
loop_
_entity_poly.entity_id
_entity_poly.type
_entity_poly.pdbx_seq_one_letter_code
_entity_poly.pdbx_strand_id
1 'polypeptide(L)'
;IRRVSGNIYEISGMTALTGEDGSYVLTINGAEVLDMAGNAGVGSKSVSWMTDTLAPSSSIASYVGADDTSIVLSITGIDPNSSNGTTASGIVNYDIYVSTDSGPFLLWRTVSASRAYPTAIVKFTAESDHAYAFHSIARDIAGNLEAKPLNTVDASTVVPDLFTPMTEVTFVDTSNATFIVSMQGSDVDPNGILISFGLYVSIDGAAARRVAVVPAGESDPAGMYHADVQFRAINDDTLHNYRFYSRGRDGGGRFETAPVEPADIVVSAAFTQGQLSEVILQEGIAQRSHVRYLDLVFSNPDDFAAIVNSVNDSVPGNDGLSLKRYSLAGTGFGKLNRPTKVSLAGKLTAVGSSIVIDLGMEGLADGYYELEIDLDGDGTFDELRRFHRLLGDFDGNGTIDSGDTSLLSDALGQTGPDLYLDLDINHVVNGLDLRRLGSLLGHRLGPGLPLDL
;
A
#
# COMPACT_ATOMS: atom_id res chain seq x y z
N ILE A 1 23.67 -20.48 -77.62
CA ILE A 1 22.41 -19.78 -77.98
C ILE A 1 21.63 -20.69 -78.89
N ARG A 2 20.35 -20.94 -78.60
CA ARG A 2 19.47 -21.81 -79.38
C ARG A 2 18.24 -21.02 -79.83
N ARG A 3 17.87 -21.08 -81.11
CA ARG A 3 16.59 -20.52 -81.57
C ARG A 3 15.44 -21.39 -81.05
N VAL A 4 14.44 -20.76 -80.42
CA VAL A 4 13.27 -21.44 -79.86
C VAL A 4 12.11 -21.43 -80.87
N SER A 5 11.70 -20.23 -81.31
CA SER A 5 10.67 -20.03 -82.33
C SER A 5 10.72 -18.59 -82.83
N GLY A 6 10.28 -18.29 -84.06
CA GLY A 6 10.23 -16.91 -84.58
C GLY A 6 11.56 -16.15 -84.37
N ASN A 7 11.49 -15.04 -83.63
CA ASN A 7 12.61 -14.20 -83.19
C ASN A 7 13.01 -14.43 -81.72
N ILE A 8 12.61 -15.55 -81.11
CA ILE A 8 12.91 -15.92 -79.73
C ILE A 8 14.12 -16.86 -79.71
N TYR A 9 15.11 -16.47 -78.90
CA TYR A 9 16.34 -17.22 -78.69
C TYR A 9 16.54 -17.46 -77.21
N GLU A 10 17.07 -18.64 -76.89
CA GLU A 10 17.46 -19.06 -75.55
C GLU A 10 18.98 -18.98 -75.41
N ILE A 11 19.42 -18.34 -74.33
CA ILE A 11 20.84 -18.23 -73.96
C ILE A 11 21.03 -19.10 -72.72
N SER A 12 21.66 -20.26 -72.89
CA SER A 12 21.98 -21.19 -71.80
C SER A 12 23.39 -20.93 -71.25
N GLY A 13 23.68 -21.46 -70.05
CA GLY A 13 25.01 -21.38 -69.43
C GLY A 13 25.28 -20.12 -68.61
N MET A 14 24.26 -19.30 -68.37
CA MET A 14 24.42 -18.04 -67.63
C MET A 14 24.70 -18.22 -66.14
N THR A 15 24.33 -19.36 -65.53
CA THR A 15 24.44 -19.60 -64.08
C THR A 15 25.86 -19.43 -63.54
N ALA A 16 26.87 -19.94 -64.25
CA ALA A 16 28.27 -19.81 -63.80
C ALA A 16 28.82 -18.37 -63.95
N LEU A 17 28.15 -17.53 -64.72
CA LEU A 17 28.57 -16.15 -64.99
C LEU A 17 27.84 -15.15 -64.08
N THR A 18 26.64 -15.50 -63.60
CA THR A 18 25.76 -14.58 -62.89
C THR A 18 25.23 -15.13 -61.58
N GLY A 19 25.91 -16.11 -60.99
CA GLY A 19 25.54 -16.70 -59.70
C GLY A 19 26.10 -15.96 -58.49
N GLU A 20 27.14 -15.14 -58.69
CA GLU A 20 27.74 -14.32 -57.64
C GLU A 20 26.99 -12.99 -57.49
N ASP A 21 27.14 -12.34 -56.33
CA ASP A 21 26.54 -11.03 -56.10
C ASP A 21 27.09 -10.00 -57.10
N GLY A 22 26.21 -9.33 -57.82
CA GLY A 22 26.62 -8.52 -58.95
C GLY A 22 25.49 -7.77 -59.64
N SER A 23 25.85 -6.62 -60.22
CA SER A 23 25.03 -5.95 -61.23
C SER A 23 25.42 -6.46 -62.61
N TYR A 24 24.50 -7.16 -63.26
CA TYR A 24 24.73 -7.78 -64.56
C TYR A 24 24.03 -6.99 -65.65
N VAL A 25 24.70 -6.88 -66.79
CA VAL A 25 24.13 -6.32 -68.02
C VAL A 25 24.40 -7.30 -69.16
N LEU A 26 23.34 -7.86 -69.74
CA LEU A 26 23.44 -8.62 -70.98
C LEU A 26 23.19 -7.67 -72.14
N THR A 27 24.21 -7.47 -72.98
CA THR A 27 24.11 -6.65 -74.19
C THR A 27 24.19 -7.54 -75.43
N ILE A 28 23.21 -7.43 -76.32
CA ILE A 28 23.24 -8.03 -77.64
C ILE A 28 23.69 -6.94 -78.63
N ASN A 29 24.88 -7.11 -79.22
CA ASN A 29 25.41 -6.22 -80.24
C ASN A 29 24.96 -6.69 -81.63
N GLY A 30 24.09 -5.91 -82.28
CA GLY A 30 23.59 -6.22 -83.62
C GLY A 30 24.68 -6.23 -84.69
N ALA A 31 25.78 -5.49 -84.49
CA ALA A 31 26.89 -5.44 -85.44
C ALA A 31 27.66 -6.77 -85.56
N GLU A 32 27.51 -7.67 -84.59
CA GLU A 32 28.13 -9.00 -84.59
C GLU A 32 27.16 -10.10 -85.06
N VAL A 33 25.92 -9.72 -85.40
CA VAL A 33 24.90 -10.64 -85.91
C VAL A 33 24.79 -10.44 -87.41
N LEU A 34 25.21 -11.45 -88.18
CA LEU A 34 25.16 -11.42 -89.64
C LEU A 34 23.86 -12.04 -90.18
N ASP A 35 23.30 -11.47 -91.24
CA ASP A 35 22.27 -12.12 -92.05
C ASP A 35 22.87 -13.20 -92.97
N MET A 36 22.01 -13.89 -93.74
CA MET A 36 22.45 -14.94 -94.66
C MET A 36 23.30 -14.43 -95.84
N ALA A 37 23.28 -13.12 -96.12
CA ALA A 37 24.11 -12.47 -97.12
C ALA A 37 25.43 -11.93 -96.53
N GLY A 38 25.65 -12.08 -95.22
CA GLY A 38 26.84 -11.59 -94.52
C GLY A 38 26.77 -10.12 -94.10
N ASN A 39 25.60 -9.48 -94.19
CA ASN A 39 25.43 -8.11 -93.70
C ASN A 39 25.26 -8.12 -92.18
N ALA A 40 26.01 -7.28 -91.48
CA ALA A 40 25.85 -7.06 -90.05
C ALA A 40 24.55 -6.33 -89.73
N GLY A 41 23.90 -6.72 -88.62
CA GLY A 41 22.83 -5.96 -88.02
C GLY A 41 23.30 -4.61 -87.46
N VAL A 42 22.37 -3.81 -86.96
CA VAL A 42 22.65 -2.46 -86.43
C VAL A 42 22.15 -2.29 -85.00
N GLY A 43 22.86 -1.46 -84.23
CA GLY A 43 22.49 -1.09 -82.85
C GLY A 43 22.75 -2.18 -81.81
N SER A 44 22.33 -1.94 -80.57
CA SER A 44 22.39 -2.89 -79.47
C SER A 44 21.15 -2.82 -78.59
N LYS A 45 20.91 -3.88 -77.83
CA LYS A 45 19.89 -3.95 -76.78
C LYS A 45 20.50 -4.53 -75.52
N SER A 46 20.15 -3.95 -74.37
CA SER A 46 20.65 -4.39 -73.07
C SER A 46 19.49 -4.67 -72.11
N VAL A 47 19.69 -5.65 -71.23
CA VAL A 47 18.88 -5.88 -70.03
C VAL A 47 19.80 -5.94 -68.84
N SER A 48 19.40 -5.32 -67.74
CA SER A 48 20.17 -5.27 -66.50
C SER A 48 19.39 -5.94 -65.37
N TRP A 49 20.09 -6.67 -64.51
CA TRP A 49 19.53 -7.23 -63.28
C TRP A 49 20.59 -7.27 -62.18
N MET A 50 20.15 -7.56 -60.98
CA MET A 50 21.00 -7.76 -59.81
C MET A 50 20.88 -9.20 -59.35
N THR A 51 22.01 -9.77 -58.95
CA THR A 51 22.04 -11.01 -58.15
C THR A 51 22.51 -10.61 -56.77
N ASP A 52 21.78 -11.04 -55.76
CA ASP A 52 22.02 -10.77 -54.35
C ASP A 52 21.68 -12.04 -53.57
N THR A 53 22.67 -12.57 -52.88
CA THR A 53 22.61 -13.83 -52.12
C THR A 53 22.74 -13.62 -50.62
N LEU A 54 22.97 -12.39 -50.17
CA LEU A 54 23.17 -12.10 -48.76
C LEU A 54 21.82 -11.84 -48.09
N ALA A 55 21.61 -12.51 -46.95
CA ALA A 55 20.41 -12.29 -46.17
C ALA A 55 20.47 -10.95 -45.41
N PRO A 56 19.34 -10.24 -45.28
CA PRO A 56 19.26 -9.05 -44.44
C PRO A 56 19.30 -9.41 -42.95
N SER A 57 19.42 -8.38 -42.11
CA SER A 57 19.27 -8.45 -40.65
C SER A 57 18.27 -7.41 -40.16
N SER A 58 17.60 -7.67 -39.02
CA SER A 58 16.72 -6.69 -38.37
C SER A 58 16.82 -6.66 -36.85
N SER A 59 16.27 -5.61 -36.27
CA SER A 59 16.03 -5.49 -34.84
C SER A 59 14.82 -4.60 -34.57
N ILE A 60 14.25 -4.75 -33.38
CA ILE A 60 13.15 -3.96 -32.88
C ILE A 60 13.64 -3.20 -31.65
N ALA A 61 13.31 -1.92 -31.55
CA ALA A 61 13.26 -1.20 -30.29
C ALA A 61 11.80 -0.95 -29.92
N SER A 62 11.42 -1.22 -28.67
CA SER A 62 10.08 -0.95 -28.16
C SER A 62 10.06 0.22 -27.19
N TYR A 63 8.99 1.00 -27.21
CA TYR A 63 8.70 2.03 -26.22
C TYR A 63 7.22 1.98 -25.83
N VAL A 64 6.94 2.05 -24.54
CA VAL A 64 5.59 2.18 -23.99
C VAL A 64 5.62 3.22 -22.87
N GLY A 65 4.58 4.05 -22.80
CA GLY A 65 4.39 4.95 -21.66
C GLY A 65 3.95 4.15 -20.43
N ALA A 66 4.20 4.68 -19.22
CA ALA A 66 3.89 3.97 -17.97
C ALA A 66 2.39 3.62 -17.79
N ASP A 67 1.48 4.35 -18.45
CA ASP A 67 0.03 4.19 -18.36
C ASP A 67 -0.62 4.05 -19.75
N ASP A 68 0.07 3.40 -20.70
CA ASP A 68 -0.40 3.24 -22.07
C ASP A 68 -0.41 1.76 -22.49
N THR A 69 -1.42 1.35 -23.23
CA THR A 69 -1.49 0.04 -23.88
C THR A 69 -0.88 0.07 -25.30
N SER A 70 -0.51 1.25 -25.81
CA SER A 70 0.09 1.41 -27.13
C SER A 70 1.61 1.29 -27.09
N ILE A 71 2.13 0.10 -27.41
CA ILE A 71 3.57 -0.13 -27.55
C ILE A 71 4.01 0.31 -28.95
N VAL A 72 4.88 1.32 -29.02
CA VAL A 72 5.53 1.76 -30.25
C VAL A 72 6.72 0.86 -30.55
N LEU A 73 6.69 0.21 -31.72
CA LEU A 73 7.79 -0.62 -32.21
C LEU A 73 8.51 0.12 -33.34
N SER A 74 9.79 0.40 -33.12
CA SER A 74 10.70 0.95 -34.13
C SER A 74 11.55 -0.19 -34.68
N ILE A 75 11.28 -0.56 -35.92
CA ILE A 75 11.99 -1.63 -36.62
C ILE A 75 13.09 -1.03 -37.46
N THR A 76 14.29 -1.58 -37.33
CA THR A 76 15.43 -1.23 -38.17
C THR A 76 15.99 -2.49 -38.79
N GLY A 77 16.57 -2.37 -39.98
CA GLY A 77 17.22 -3.48 -40.65
C GLY A 77 18.32 -3.02 -41.57
N ILE A 78 19.25 -3.93 -41.83
CA ILE A 78 20.41 -3.72 -42.68
C ILE A 78 20.47 -4.87 -43.67
N ASP A 79 20.49 -4.52 -44.94
CA ASP A 79 20.80 -5.44 -46.03
C ASP A 79 22.26 -5.23 -46.46
N PRO A 80 23.16 -6.18 -46.18
CA PRO A 80 24.59 -5.97 -46.36
C PRO A 80 24.96 -5.92 -47.85
N ASN A 81 25.83 -4.97 -48.21
CA ASN A 81 26.43 -4.98 -49.54
C ASN A 81 27.36 -6.19 -49.69
N SER A 82 27.39 -6.75 -50.91
CA SER A 82 28.35 -7.77 -51.27
C SER A 82 29.81 -7.32 -51.08
N SER A 83 30.70 -8.28 -50.83
CA SER A 83 32.14 -8.06 -50.72
C SER A 83 32.79 -7.48 -51.99
N ASN A 84 32.11 -7.61 -53.14
CA ASN A 84 32.52 -7.07 -54.43
C ASN A 84 32.06 -5.61 -54.66
N GLY A 85 31.44 -4.97 -53.67
CA GLY A 85 31.01 -3.57 -53.74
C GLY A 85 29.70 -3.34 -54.50
N THR A 86 28.98 -4.39 -54.90
CA THR A 86 27.63 -4.27 -55.44
C THR A 86 26.67 -3.84 -54.35
N THR A 87 25.78 -2.89 -54.65
CA THR A 87 24.76 -2.46 -53.69
C THR A 87 23.72 -3.56 -53.47
N ALA A 88 23.29 -3.75 -52.23
CA ALA A 88 22.27 -4.72 -51.86
C ALA A 88 20.91 -4.46 -52.53
N SER A 89 20.09 -5.50 -52.66
CA SER A 89 18.77 -5.44 -53.29
C SER A 89 17.80 -4.56 -52.49
N GLY A 90 17.98 -4.52 -51.17
CA GLY A 90 17.21 -3.76 -50.19
C GLY A 90 16.12 -4.61 -49.55
N ILE A 91 15.74 -4.24 -48.32
CA ILE A 91 14.70 -4.93 -47.56
C ILE A 91 13.32 -4.62 -48.15
N VAL A 92 12.48 -5.65 -48.34
CA VAL A 92 11.11 -5.54 -48.85
C VAL A 92 10.06 -5.63 -47.75
N ASN A 93 10.29 -6.41 -46.69
CA ASN A 93 9.40 -6.47 -45.53
C ASN A 93 10.08 -7.03 -44.27
N TYR A 94 9.38 -6.85 -43.16
CA TYR A 94 9.66 -7.46 -41.86
C TYR A 94 8.45 -8.27 -41.39
N ASP A 95 8.64 -9.51 -41.01
CA ASP A 95 7.66 -10.28 -40.25
C ASP A 95 7.88 -10.03 -38.76
N ILE A 96 6.87 -9.49 -38.07
CA ILE A 96 6.92 -9.14 -36.66
C ILE A 96 6.11 -10.16 -35.86
N TYR A 97 6.78 -10.77 -34.89
CA TYR A 97 6.23 -11.77 -33.99
C TYR A 97 6.14 -11.20 -32.58
N VAL A 98 5.11 -11.64 -31.85
CA VAL A 98 4.84 -11.23 -30.47
C VAL A 98 4.73 -12.49 -29.61
N SER A 99 5.36 -12.47 -28.45
CA SER A 99 5.21 -13.45 -27.38
C SER A 99 4.57 -12.74 -26.19
N THR A 100 3.51 -13.32 -25.63
CA THR A 100 2.83 -12.85 -24.41
C THR A 100 3.12 -13.82 -23.27
N ASP A 101 3.50 -13.29 -22.11
CA ASP A 101 3.78 -14.01 -20.86
C ASP A 101 4.70 -15.24 -21.03
N SER A 102 5.81 -15.05 -21.74
CA SER A 102 6.78 -16.10 -22.05
C SER A 102 6.21 -17.27 -22.88
N GLY A 103 5.06 -17.07 -23.52
CA GLY A 103 4.49 -17.99 -24.50
C GLY A 103 5.31 -18.08 -25.80
N PRO A 104 4.85 -18.87 -26.78
CA PRO A 104 5.51 -18.95 -28.07
C PRO A 104 5.36 -17.64 -28.86
N PHE A 105 6.37 -17.30 -29.67
CA PHE A 105 6.27 -16.21 -30.65
C PHE A 105 5.25 -16.56 -31.73
N LEU A 106 4.22 -15.72 -31.87
CA LEU A 106 3.22 -15.81 -32.92
C LEU A 106 3.38 -14.65 -33.90
N LEU A 107 3.22 -14.92 -35.21
CA LEU A 107 3.26 -13.88 -36.23
C LEU A 107 2.10 -12.90 -35.99
N TRP A 108 2.42 -11.66 -35.70
CA TRP A 108 1.44 -10.60 -35.49
C TRP A 108 1.16 -9.83 -36.78
N ARG A 109 2.22 -9.39 -37.49
CA ARG A 109 2.08 -8.56 -38.68
C ARG A 109 3.32 -8.59 -39.57
N THR A 110 3.12 -8.61 -40.88
CA THR A 110 4.15 -8.27 -41.88
C THR A 110 4.08 -6.78 -42.22
N VAL A 111 5.21 -6.09 -42.17
CA VAL A 111 5.34 -4.65 -42.43
C VAL A 111 6.22 -4.42 -43.65
N SER A 112 5.72 -3.68 -44.65
CA SER A 112 6.50 -3.36 -45.84
C SER A 112 7.67 -2.44 -45.53
N ALA A 113 8.80 -2.69 -46.17
CA ALA A 113 9.98 -1.84 -46.18
C ALA A 113 10.36 -1.50 -47.62
N SER A 114 11.29 -0.58 -47.79
CA SER A 114 11.90 -0.35 -49.09
C SER A 114 13.36 0.05 -48.93
N ARG A 115 14.10 -0.02 -50.04
CA ARG A 115 15.50 0.45 -50.05
C ARG A 115 15.67 1.92 -49.63
N ALA A 116 14.69 2.79 -49.88
CA ALA A 116 14.70 4.18 -49.45
C ALA A 116 14.27 4.36 -47.98
N TYR A 117 13.51 3.42 -47.44
CA TYR A 117 12.94 3.42 -46.10
C TYR A 117 13.10 2.03 -45.47
N PRO A 118 14.31 1.66 -45.02
CA PRO A 118 14.56 0.37 -44.38
C PRO A 118 14.08 0.35 -42.93
N THR A 119 13.48 1.43 -42.42
CA THR A 119 12.92 1.48 -41.07
C THR A 119 11.40 1.51 -41.14
N ALA A 120 10.75 0.95 -40.11
CA ALA A 120 9.30 0.98 -39.96
C ALA A 120 8.92 1.34 -38.53
N ILE A 121 7.80 2.03 -38.36
CA ILE A 121 7.20 2.29 -37.05
C ILE A 121 5.78 1.75 -37.08
N VAL A 122 5.47 0.87 -36.14
CA VAL A 122 4.13 0.33 -35.95
C VAL A 122 3.74 0.39 -34.48
N LYS A 123 2.44 0.37 -34.20
CA LYS A 123 1.90 0.34 -32.85
C LYS A 123 1.24 -0.99 -32.59
N PHE A 124 1.66 -1.66 -31.52
CA PHE A 124 1.03 -2.84 -30.98
C PHE A 124 0.11 -2.42 -29.83
N THR A 125 -1.16 -2.83 -29.88
CA THR A 125 -2.11 -2.62 -28.79
C THR A 125 -2.03 -3.81 -27.85
N ALA A 126 -1.41 -3.59 -26.70
CA ALA A 126 -1.26 -4.56 -25.62
C ALA A 126 -2.49 -4.59 -24.72
N GLU A 127 -2.55 -5.64 -23.90
CA GLU A 127 -3.45 -5.74 -22.76
C GLU A 127 -2.68 -5.34 -21.49
N SER A 128 -3.43 -4.93 -20.48
CA SER A 128 -2.94 -4.61 -19.13
C SER A 128 -2.39 -5.85 -18.45
N ASP A 129 -1.48 -5.68 -17.49
CA ASP A 129 -0.86 -6.75 -16.70
C ASP A 129 -0.26 -7.93 -17.50
N HIS A 130 0.45 -7.60 -18.58
CA HIS A 130 1.09 -8.59 -19.46
C HIS A 130 2.54 -8.25 -19.79
N ALA A 131 3.36 -9.30 -19.90
CA ALA A 131 4.72 -9.20 -20.39
C ALA A 131 4.77 -9.52 -21.89
N TYR A 132 5.38 -8.63 -22.68
CA TYR A 132 5.51 -8.81 -24.12
C TYR A 132 6.97 -8.88 -24.54
N ALA A 133 7.26 -9.80 -25.46
CA ALA A 133 8.52 -9.86 -26.20
C ALA A 133 8.23 -9.79 -27.70
N PHE A 134 9.14 -9.14 -28.43
CA PHE A 134 9.03 -8.88 -29.87
C PHE A 134 10.21 -9.48 -30.60
N HIS A 135 9.94 -10.05 -31.77
CA HIS A 135 10.92 -10.66 -32.65
C HIS A 135 10.63 -10.25 -34.10
N SER A 136 11.66 -9.98 -34.88
CA SER A 136 11.56 -9.62 -36.29
C SER A 136 12.37 -10.56 -37.17
N ILE A 137 11.85 -10.83 -38.37
CA ILE A 137 12.56 -11.48 -39.47
C ILE A 137 12.47 -10.60 -40.72
N ALA A 138 13.60 -10.18 -41.27
CA ALA A 138 13.66 -9.41 -42.51
C ALA A 138 13.69 -10.29 -43.76
N ARG A 139 13.11 -9.77 -44.86
CA ARG A 139 13.26 -10.30 -46.22
C ARG A 139 13.68 -9.20 -47.18
N ASP A 140 14.59 -9.51 -48.09
CA ASP A 140 15.02 -8.58 -49.14
C ASP A 140 14.21 -8.73 -50.44
N ILE A 141 14.50 -7.89 -51.42
CA ILE A 141 13.86 -7.91 -52.75
C ILE A 141 14.31 -9.12 -53.58
N ALA A 142 15.52 -9.64 -53.34
CA ALA A 142 16.03 -10.84 -54.00
C ALA A 142 15.39 -12.15 -53.47
N GLY A 143 14.68 -12.07 -52.35
CA GLY A 143 13.97 -13.18 -51.70
C GLY A 143 14.76 -13.84 -50.56
N ASN A 144 15.95 -13.34 -50.21
CA ASN A 144 16.73 -13.84 -49.10
C ASN A 144 16.03 -13.52 -47.77
N LEU A 145 15.99 -14.52 -46.89
CA LEU A 145 15.38 -14.43 -45.57
C LEU A 145 16.48 -14.32 -44.52
N GLU A 146 16.31 -13.39 -43.58
CA GLU A 146 17.18 -13.28 -42.42
C GLU A 146 17.33 -14.62 -41.69
N ALA A 147 18.58 -14.99 -41.42
CA ALA A 147 18.91 -16.16 -40.61
C ALA A 147 19.01 -15.77 -39.12
N LYS A 148 17.86 -15.63 -38.46
CA LYS A 148 17.77 -15.33 -37.01
C LYS A 148 17.03 -16.46 -36.27
N PRO A 149 17.52 -16.94 -35.11
CA PRO A 149 16.82 -17.96 -34.33
C PRO A 149 15.41 -17.50 -33.90
N LEU A 150 14.41 -18.38 -34.03
CA LEU A 150 12.99 -18.06 -33.77
C LEU A 150 12.66 -17.68 -32.32
N ASN A 151 13.57 -17.92 -31.38
CA ASN A 151 13.43 -17.56 -29.96
C ASN A 151 14.24 -16.30 -29.58
N THR A 152 14.81 -15.60 -30.55
CA THR A 152 15.58 -14.37 -30.30
C THR A 152 14.62 -13.25 -29.90
N VAL A 153 14.84 -12.65 -28.74
CA VAL A 153 14.08 -11.47 -28.30
C VAL A 153 14.82 -10.23 -28.80
N ASP A 154 14.18 -9.46 -29.68
CA ASP A 154 14.72 -8.19 -30.15
C ASP A 154 14.45 -7.07 -29.13
N ALA A 155 13.24 -7.06 -28.57
CA ALA A 155 12.83 -6.15 -27.51
C ALA A 155 11.79 -6.81 -26.60
N SER A 156 11.70 -6.36 -25.34
CA SER A 156 10.67 -6.79 -24.41
C SER A 156 10.22 -5.64 -23.51
N THR A 157 8.98 -5.68 -23.07
CA THR A 157 8.42 -4.71 -22.14
C THR A 157 7.30 -5.34 -21.31
N VAL A 158 6.87 -4.64 -20.27
CA VAL A 158 5.73 -5.03 -19.43
C VAL A 158 4.74 -3.87 -19.46
N VAL A 159 3.48 -4.19 -19.71
CA VAL A 159 2.38 -3.26 -19.45
C VAL A 159 1.87 -3.60 -18.06
N PRO A 160 2.02 -2.71 -17.06
CA PRO A 160 1.54 -2.99 -15.72
C PRO A 160 0.01 -3.06 -15.71
N ASP A 161 -0.58 -3.68 -14.69
CA ASP A 161 -2.01 -3.52 -14.38
C ASP A 161 -2.37 -2.04 -14.40
N LEU A 162 -3.23 -1.58 -15.31
CA LEU A 162 -3.63 -0.18 -15.51
C LEU A 162 -4.93 0.23 -14.81
N PHE A 163 -5.65 -0.73 -14.23
CA PHE A 163 -6.97 -0.50 -13.67
C PHE A 163 -6.89 -0.27 -12.16
N THR A 164 -7.81 0.52 -11.63
CA THR A 164 -7.97 0.62 -10.17
C THR A 164 -8.92 -0.49 -9.72
N PRO A 165 -8.78 -0.96 -8.47
CA PRO A 165 -9.72 -1.92 -7.93
C PRO A 165 -11.09 -1.27 -7.69
N MET A 166 -12.10 -2.12 -7.48
CA MET A 166 -13.45 -1.72 -7.10
C MET A 166 -13.79 -2.33 -5.74
N THR A 167 -14.18 -1.49 -4.79
CA THR A 167 -14.58 -1.94 -3.45
C THR A 167 -15.90 -1.32 -3.05
N GLU A 168 -16.64 -2.00 -2.17
CA GLU A 168 -17.87 -1.47 -1.61
C GLU A 168 -18.05 -1.93 -0.15
N VAL A 169 -18.73 -1.09 0.64
CA VAL A 169 -19.33 -1.53 1.91
C VAL A 169 -20.62 -2.27 1.59
N THR A 170 -20.71 -3.53 2.02
CA THR A 170 -21.85 -4.42 1.73
C THR A 170 -22.86 -4.50 2.86
N PHE A 171 -22.41 -4.28 4.09
CA PHE A 171 -23.26 -4.36 5.28
C PHE A 171 -22.70 -3.55 6.44
N VAL A 172 -23.60 -3.02 7.26
CA VAL A 172 -23.27 -2.36 8.53
C VAL A 172 -24.22 -2.89 9.60
N ASP A 173 -23.67 -3.64 10.57
CA ASP A 173 -24.43 -4.08 11.74
C ASP A 173 -24.51 -2.94 12.76
N THR A 174 -25.72 -2.45 13.02
CA THR A 174 -25.98 -1.38 13.99
C THR A 174 -26.71 -1.87 15.24
N SER A 175 -26.67 -3.18 15.52
CA SER A 175 -27.33 -3.76 16.70
C SER A 175 -26.79 -3.22 18.02
N ASN A 176 -25.51 -2.83 18.05
CA ASN A 176 -24.81 -2.26 19.20
C ASN A 176 -24.01 -1.02 18.78
N ALA A 177 -23.51 -0.24 19.76
CA ALA A 177 -22.69 0.96 19.53
C ALA A 177 -21.36 0.68 18.79
N THR A 178 -20.82 -0.55 18.91
CA THR A 178 -19.72 -1.00 18.06
C THR A 178 -20.28 -1.66 16.79
N PHE A 179 -20.25 -0.92 15.68
CA PHE A 179 -20.66 -1.43 14.37
C PHE A 179 -19.66 -2.44 13.84
N ILE A 180 -20.17 -3.45 13.14
CA ILE A 180 -19.38 -4.29 12.24
C ILE A 180 -19.68 -3.81 10.82
N VAL A 181 -18.67 -3.26 10.16
CA VAL A 181 -18.74 -2.78 8.78
C VAL A 181 -18.06 -3.79 7.87
N SER A 182 -18.86 -4.49 7.07
CA SER A 182 -18.40 -5.49 6.11
C SER A 182 -18.19 -4.84 4.75
N MET A 183 -17.06 -5.16 4.13
CA MET A 183 -16.66 -4.69 2.81
C MET A 183 -16.32 -5.88 1.92
N GLN A 184 -16.55 -5.71 0.62
CA GLN A 184 -16.03 -6.61 -0.39
C GLN A 184 -15.40 -5.83 -1.53
N GLY A 185 -14.59 -6.50 -2.33
CA GLY A 185 -13.99 -5.88 -3.51
C GLY A 185 -13.33 -6.87 -4.45
N SER A 186 -12.97 -6.38 -5.62
CA SER A 186 -12.22 -7.10 -6.64
C SER A 186 -11.32 -6.13 -7.40
N ASP A 187 -10.40 -6.68 -8.19
CA ASP A 187 -9.73 -5.90 -9.22
C ASP A 187 -10.45 -6.04 -10.56
N VAL A 188 -10.43 -4.97 -11.36
CA VAL A 188 -11.02 -4.97 -12.70
C VAL A 188 -10.11 -5.74 -13.67
N ASP A 189 -8.80 -5.73 -13.42
CA ASP A 189 -7.87 -6.58 -14.15
C ASP A 189 -8.00 -8.04 -13.69
N PRO A 190 -8.14 -9.03 -14.59
CA PRO A 190 -8.27 -10.45 -14.21
C PRO A 190 -7.12 -10.99 -13.37
N ASN A 191 -5.92 -10.42 -13.52
CA ASN A 191 -4.73 -10.78 -12.74
C ASN A 191 -4.45 -9.77 -11.62
N GLY A 192 -5.23 -8.70 -11.55
CA GLY A 192 -5.14 -7.66 -10.55
C GLY A 192 -5.39 -8.22 -9.14
N ILE A 193 -4.64 -7.67 -8.17
CA ILE A 193 -4.69 -8.09 -6.78
C ILE A 193 -5.09 -6.90 -5.93
N LEU A 194 -6.19 -7.01 -5.20
CA LEU A 194 -6.51 -6.05 -4.15
C LEU A 194 -5.60 -6.29 -2.94
N ILE A 195 -4.93 -5.24 -2.47
CA ILE A 195 -4.00 -5.31 -1.35
C ILE A 195 -4.64 -4.83 -0.04
N SER A 196 -5.51 -3.82 -0.11
CA SER A 196 -6.11 -3.25 1.10
C SER A 196 -7.44 -2.57 0.85
N PHE A 197 -8.29 -2.61 1.88
CA PHE A 197 -9.48 -1.77 2.01
C PHE A 197 -9.15 -0.57 2.91
N GLY A 198 -9.44 0.64 2.45
CA GLY A 198 -9.55 1.82 3.30
C GLY A 198 -11.01 2.10 3.62
N LEU A 199 -11.41 2.01 4.89
CA LEU A 199 -12.76 2.36 5.34
C LEU A 199 -12.83 3.84 5.68
N TYR A 200 -13.89 4.51 5.22
CA TYR A 200 -14.17 5.91 5.50
C TYR A 200 -15.58 6.07 6.05
N VAL A 201 -15.76 7.08 6.92
CA VAL A 201 -17.06 7.45 7.49
C VAL A 201 -17.29 8.95 7.39
N SER A 202 -18.48 9.36 7.00
CA SER A 202 -19.04 10.70 7.21
C SER A 202 -20.16 10.59 8.23
N ILE A 203 -20.16 11.47 9.22
CA ILE A 203 -21.16 11.52 10.29
C ILE A 203 -21.91 12.84 10.14
N ASP A 204 -23.23 12.79 10.03
CA ASP A 204 -24.13 13.94 9.87
C ASP A 204 -23.74 14.92 8.76
N GLY A 205 -23.19 14.40 7.67
CA GLY A 205 -22.77 15.19 6.51
C GLY A 205 -21.45 15.96 6.72
N ALA A 206 -20.72 15.71 7.81
CA ALA A 206 -19.36 16.20 7.98
C ALA A 206 -18.41 15.60 6.93
N ALA A 207 -17.23 16.21 6.76
CA ALA A 207 -16.21 15.70 5.85
C ALA A 207 -15.82 14.27 6.24
N ALA A 208 -15.79 13.37 5.26
CA ALA A 208 -15.46 11.98 5.51
C ALA A 208 -14.03 11.82 6.06
N ARG A 209 -13.89 11.04 7.12
CA ARG A 209 -12.59 10.68 7.72
C ARG A 209 -12.29 9.20 7.47
N ARG A 210 -11.01 8.87 7.35
CA ARG A 210 -10.58 7.47 7.26
C ARG A 210 -10.65 6.84 8.65
N VAL A 211 -11.38 5.74 8.76
CA VAL A 211 -11.53 4.95 9.99
C VAL A 211 -10.36 3.98 10.13
N ALA A 212 -10.13 3.17 9.08
CA ALA A 212 -9.14 2.10 9.11
C ALA A 212 -8.55 1.86 7.72
N VAL A 213 -7.40 1.19 7.70
CA VAL A 213 -6.86 0.52 6.51
C VAL A 213 -6.58 -0.93 6.92
N VAL A 214 -7.24 -1.87 6.26
CA VAL A 214 -7.10 -3.30 6.53
C VAL A 214 -6.59 -4.03 5.29
N PRO A 215 -5.70 -5.03 5.45
CA PRO A 215 -5.27 -5.85 4.32
C PRO A 215 -6.47 -6.63 3.75
N ALA A 216 -6.50 -6.80 2.42
CA ALA A 216 -7.60 -7.50 1.76
C ALA A 216 -7.56 -9.02 1.93
N GLY A 217 -6.39 -9.59 2.27
CA GLY A 217 -6.22 -11.02 2.46
C GLY A 217 -6.23 -11.81 1.15
N GLU A 218 -6.66 -13.07 1.21
CA GLU A 218 -6.88 -13.91 0.03
C GLU A 218 -8.32 -13.71 -0.48
N SER A 219 -8.49 -13.76 -1.80
CA SER A 219 -9.82 -13.76 -2.40
C SER A 219 -10.50 -15.13 -2.25
N ASP A 220 -11.82 -15.11 -2.31
CA ASP A 220 -12.62 -16.31 -2.43
C ASP A 220 -12.49 -16.95 -3.85
N PRO A 221 -13.07 -18.15 -4.09
CA PRO A 221 -12.98 -18.80 -5.40
C PRO A 221 -13.61 -18.02 -6.57
N ALA A 222 -14.39 -16.97 -6.30
CA ALA A 222 -14.95 -16.08 -7.31
C ALA A 222 -14.05 -14.84 -7.56
N GLY A 223 -12.93 -14.71 -6.87
CA GLY A 223 -12.02 -13.58 -6.97
C GLY A 223 -12.41 -12.37 -6.12
N MET A 224 -13.38 -12.53 -5.21
CA MET A 224 -13.82 -11.45 -4.32
C MET A 224 -13.05 -11.48 -3.01
N TYR A 225 -12.55 -10.32 -2.61
CA TYR A 225 -11.91 -10.08 -1.32
C TYR A 225 -12.94 -9.57 -0.33
N HIS A 226 -12.75 -9.88 0.96
CA HIS A 226 -13.70 -9.55 2.03
C HIS A 226 -12.95 -9.01 3.25
N ALA A 227 -13.52 -8.02 3.93
CA ALA A 227 -12.97 -7.50 5.18
C ALA A 227 -14.06 -6.97 6.11
N ASP A 228 -13.91 -7.21 7.40
CA ASP A 228 -14.74 -6.63 8.45
C ASP A 228 -13.92 -5.63 9.28
N VAL A 229 -14.52 -4.49 9.57
CA VAL A 229 -13.92 -3.46 10.43
C VAL A 229 -14.92 -3.07 11.51
N GLN A 230 -14.42 -2.98 12.74
CA GLN A 230 -15.20 -2.44 13.85
C GLN A 230 -15.13 -0.91 13.85
N PHE A 231 -16.28 -0.27 14.03
CA PHE A 231 -16.39 1.18 14.18
C PHE A 231 -17.25 1.51 15.40
N ARG A 232 -16.72 2.36 16.29
CA ARG A 232 -17.48 2.87 17.44
C ARG A 232 -18.37 4.02 17.00
N ALA A 233 -19.68 3.86 17.16
CA ALA A 233 -20.68 4.90 16.96
C ALA A 233 -20.61 5.95 18.07
N ILE A 234 -21.31 7.07 17.85
CA ILE A 234 -21.44 8.12 18.85
C ILE A 234 -22.58 7.71 19.79
N ASN A 235 -22.31 7.76 21.09
CA ASN A 235 -23.24 7.39 22.14
C ASN A 235 -23.59 8.64 22.96
N ASP A 236 -24.45 9.52 22.44
CA ASP A 236 -24.82 10.79 23.07
C ASP A 236 -26.36 10.94 23.23
N ASP A 237 -27.09 9.82 23.16
CA ASP A 237 -28.56 9.76 23.11
C ASP A 237 -29.20 10.48 21.89
N THR A 238 -28.40 10.92 20.92
CA THR A 238 -28.87 11.56 19.68
C THR A 238 -28.83 10.56 18.51
N LEU A 239 -29.78 10.74 17.57
CA LEU A 239 -29.75 10.00 16.31
C LEU A 239 -28.73 10.62 15.37
N HIS A 240 -27.72 9.84 14.99
CA HIS A 240 -26.70 10.21 14.03
C HIS A 240 -26.86 9.45 12.72
N ASN A 241 -26.50 10.09 11.60
CA ASN A 241 -26.42 9.47 10.29
C ASN A 241 -24.96 9.15 9.95
N TYR A 242 -24.67 7.87 9.74
CA TYR A 242 -23.35 7.38 9.36
C TYR A 242 -23.38 6.94 7.90
N ARG A 243 -22.57 7.57 7.07
CA ARG A 243 -22.28 7.09 5.72
C ARG A 243 -20.92 6.43 5.70
N PHE A 244 -20.90 5.15 5.37
CA PHE A 244 -19.68 4.39 5.16
C PHE A 244 -19.44 4.18 3.68
N TYR A 245 -18.17 4.25 3.28
CA TYR A 245 -17.71 3.81 1.98
C TYR A 245 -16.28 3.28 2.06
N SER A 246 -15.91 2.45 1.11
CA SER A 246 -14.55 1.91 1.02
C SER A 246 -13.78 2.54 -0.15
N ARG A 247 -12.45 2.42 -0.09
CA ARG A 247 -11.55 2.65 -1.22
C ARG A 247 -10.49 1.57 -1.25
N GLY A 248 -10.40 0.86 -2.38
CA GLY A 248 -9.37 -0.15 -2.60
C GLY A 248 -8.01 0.43 -2.96
N ARG A 249 -6.96 -0.35 -2.67
CA ARG A 249 -5.62 -0.20 -3.25
C ARG A 249 -5.17 -1.53 -3.83
N ASP A 250 -4.69 -1.52 -5.06
CA ASP A 250 -4.21 -2.72 -5.76
C ASP A 250 -2.70 -2.99 -5.53
N GLY A 251 -2.22 -4.07 -6.17
CA GLY A 251 -0.82 -4.49 -6.23
C GLY A 251 0.08 -3.53 -7.02
N GLY A 252 -0.46 -2.88 -8.05
CA GLY A 252 0.20 -1.80 -8.81
C GLY A 252 0.35 -0.50 -8.02
N GLY A 253 -0.32 -0.38 -6.87
CA GLY A 253 -0.34 0.76 -5.98
C GLY A 253 -1.32 1.87 -6.34
N ARG A 254 -2.25 1.63 -7.26
CA ARG A 254 -3.30 2.60 -7.61
C ARG A 254 -4.41 2.53 -6.57
N PHE A 255 -5.14 3.63 -6.47
CA PHE A 255 -6.23 3.77 -5.52
C PHE A 255 -7.52 3.98 -6.27
N GLU A 256 -8.56 3.31 -5.82
CA GLU A 256 -9.93 3.60 -6.21
C GLU A 256 -10.26 5.08 -5.93
N THR A 257 -11.04 5.69 -6.84
CA THR A 257 -11.56 7.04 -6.62
C THR A 257 -12.65 7.01 -5.56
N ALA A 258 -12.71 8.02 -4.69
CA ALA A 258 -13.77 8.09 -3.69
C ALA A 258 -15.15 8.13 -4.37
N PRO A 259 -16.11 7.30 -3.95
CA PRO A 259 -17.41 7.25 -4.60
C PRO A 259 -18.24 8.49 -4.26
N VAL A 260 -19.05 8.94 -5.23
CA VAL A 260 -19.85 10.16 -5.14
C VAL A 260 -21.08 9.93 -4.26
N GLU A 261 -21.46 10.93 -3.46
CA GLU A 261 -22.62 10.89 -2.55
C GLU A 261 -23.96 10.62 -3.25
N PRO A 262 -24.85 9.78 -2.66
CA PRO A 262 -24.57 8.84 -1.59
C PRO A 262 -23.79 7.64 -2.14
N ALA A 263 -22.80 7.14 -1.40
CA ALA A 263 -22.14 5.89 -1.76
C ALA A 263 -22.22 4.91 -0.60
N ASP A 264 -22.12 3.66 -1.04
CA ASP A 264 -22.18 2.37 -0.38
C ASP A 264 -23.34 2.22 0.60
N ILE A 265 -23.22 2.65 1.86
CA ILE A 265 -24.29 2.46 2.85
C ILE A 265 -24.43 3.66 3.78
N VAL A 266 -25.68 4.09 3.98
CA VAL A 266 -26.08 5.05 5.02
C VAL A 266 -26.93 4.34 6.06
N VAL A 267 -26.53 4.42 7.31
CA VAL A 267 -27.31 3.94 8.47
C VAL A 267 -27.57 5.09 9.44
N SER A 268 -28.66 4.98 10.20
CA SER A 268 -28.95 5.90 11.30
C SER A 268 -29.08 5.11 12.58
N ALA A 269 -28.42 5.54 13.64
CA ALA A 269 -28.49 4.89 14.94
C ALA A 269 -28.34 5.92 16.06
N ALA A 270 -28.90 5.58 17.23
CA ALA A 270 -28.79 6.36 18.46
C ALA A 270 -28.43 5.39 19.58
N PHE A 271 -27.42 5.74 20.37
CA PHE A 271 -26.97 4.94 21.50
C PHE A 271 -26.88 5.80 22.74
N THR A 272 -27.18 5.20 23.90
CA THR A 272 -27.12 5.90 25.17
C THR A 272 -25.68 6.03 25.64
N GLN A 273 -25.32 7.24 26.09
CA GLN A 273 -23.99 7.49 26.64
C GLN A 273 -23.78 6.63 27.89
N GLY A 274 -22.62 5.98 27.97
CA GLY A 274 -22.19 5.36 29.22
C GLY A 274 -21.99 6.43 30.28
N GLN A 275 -22.26 6.12 31.55
CA GLN A 275 -21.98 7.04 32.65
C GLN A 275 -20.90 6.45 33.56
N LEU A 276 -19.87 7.24 33.87
CA LEU A 276 -18.90 6.88 34.91
C LEU A 276 -19.55 7.07 36.28
N SER A 277 -19.82 5.95 36.96
CA SER A 277 -20.44 5.93 38.28
C SER A 277 -19.43 6.25 39.39
N GLU A 278 -18.25 5.63 39.33
CA GLU A 278 -17.25 5.73 40.40
C GLU A 278 -15.84 5.48 39.86
N VAL A 279 -14.83 6.07 40.50
CA VAL A 279 -13.43 5.69 40.31
C VAL A 279 -12.86 5.26 41.65
N ILE A 280 -12.40 4.02 41.72
CA ILE A 280 -11.86 3.42 42.93
C ILE A 280 -10.34 3.47 42.83
N LEU A 281 -9.70 4.18 43.75
CA LEU A 281 -8.24 4.25 43.84
C LEU A 281 -7.73 3.18 44.78
N GLN A 282 -6.71 2.45 44.34
CA GLN A 282 -5.99 1.45 45.12
C GLN A 282 -6.93 0.50 45.89
N GLU A 283 -7.88 -0.13 45.17
CA GLU A 283 -8.84 -1.06 45.79
C GLU A 283 -9.75 -0.43 46.87
N GLY A 284 -9.90 0.89 46.87
CA GLY A 284 -10.83 1.64 47.72
C GLY A 284 -10.26 2.07 49.07
N ILE A 285 -8.96 1.89 49.30
CA ILE A 285 -8.32 2.32 50.53
C ILE A 285 -8.08 3.85 50.53
N ALA A 286 -8.13 4.46 51.72
CA ALA A 286 -8.02 5.91 51.86
C ALA A 286 -6.60 6.45 51.58
N GLN A 287 -5.56 5.64 51.82
CA GLN A 287 -4.17 6.07 51.66
C GLN A 287 -3.85 6.52 50.23
N ARG A 288 -2.87 7.43 50.10
CA ARG A 288 -2.37 7.94 48.81
C ARG A 288 -0.84 7.83 48.69
N SER A 289 -0.18 7.10 49.60
CA SER A 289 1.26 6.82 49.54
C SER A 289 1.65 5.93 48.36
N HIS A 290 0.77 5.01 47.96
CA HIS A 290 0.94 4.17 46.79
C HIS A 290 -0.38 4.00 46.03
N VAL A 291 -0.34 4.25 44.72
CA VAL A 291 -1.48 4.07 43.81
C VAL A 291 -1.00 3.27 42.61
N ARG A 292 -1.41 2.01 42.54
CA ARG A 292 -1.16 1.04 41.46
C ARG A 292 -2.44 0.72 40.70
N TYR A 293 -3.56 0.57 41.41
CA TYR A 293 -4.83 0.21 40.83
C TYR A 293 -5.76 1.41 40.70
N LEU A 294 -6.39 1.54 39.54
CA LEU A 294 -7.53 2.43 39.33
C LEU A 294 -8.64 1.60 38.68
N ASP A 295 -9.80 1.53 39.34
CA ASP A 295 -10.96 0.85 38.78
C ASP A 295 -12.02 1.89 38.40
N LEU A 296 -12.37 1.94 37.13
CA LEU A 296 -13.39 2.82 36.59
C LEU A 296 -14.70 2.03 36.51
N VAL A 297 -15.68 2.38 37.34
CA VAL A 297 -16.97 1.70 37.41
C VAL A 297 -18.02 2.50 36.65
N PHE A 298 -18.79 1.84 35.81
CA PHE A 298 -19.77 2.48 34.94
C PHE A 298 -21.17 1.92 35.14
N SER A 299 -22.17 2.77 34.92
CA SER A 299 -23.59 2.42 35.09
C SER A 299 -24.13 1.54 33.95
N ASN A 300 -23.63 1.74 32.73
CA ASN A 300 -24.01 0.99 31.53
C ASN A 300 -22.76 0.47 30.81
N PRO A 301 -22.55 -0.85 30.71
CA PRO A 301 -21.28 -1.42 30.28
C PRO A 301 -21.03 -1.49 28.77
N ASP A 302 -21.94 -0.95 27.96
CA ASP A 302 -21.99 -1.18 26.52
C ASP A 302 -21.00 -0.30 25.73
N ASP A 303 -19.69 -0.37 26.01
CA ASP A 303 -18.60 -0.04 25.05
C ASP A 303 -17.16 -0.08 25.59
N PHE A 304 -16.87 -0.66 26.78
CA PHE A 304 -15.50 -0.60 27.33
C PHE A 304 -14.45 -1.30 26.48
N ALA A 305 -14.85 -2.31 25.70
CA ALA A 305 -13.94 -2.97 24.79
C ALA A 305 -13.33 -1.97 23.79
N ALA A 306 -14.09 -0.99 23.31
CA ALA A 306 -13.59 0.01 22.37
C ALA A 306 -12.60 0.98 23.04
N ILE A 307 -12.89 1.45 24.27
CA ILE A 307 -11.96 2.30 25.05
C ILE A 307 -10.67 1.54 25.39
N VAL A 308 -10.79 0.29 25.85
CA VAL A 308 -9.62 -0.55 26.18
C VAL A 308 -8.79 -0.82 24.93
N ASN A 309 -9.42 -1.11 23.79
CA ASN A 309 -8.74 -1.38 22.53
C ASN A 309 -8.04 -0.13 21.99
N SER A 310 -8.67 1.05 22.04
CA SER A 310 -8.03 2.29 21.57
C SER A 310 -6.79 2.64 22.41
N VAL A 311 -6.83 2.43 23.73
CA VAL A 311 -5.67 2.68 24.60
C VAL A 311 -4.56 1.64 24.43
N ASN A 312 -4.92 0.39 24.11
CA ASN A 312 -3.97 -0.72 23.93
C ASN A 312 -3.46 -0.89 22.49
N ASP A 313 -3.89 -0.03 21.56
CA ASP A 313 -3.39 -0.03 20.19
C ASP A 313 -2.05 0.74 20.05
N SER A 314 -1.56 0.89 18.81
CA SER A 314 -0.30 1.59 18.51
C SER A 314 -0.49 3.05 18.08
N VAL A 315 -1.69 3.63 18.23
CA VAL A 315 -2.12 4.93 17.68
C VAL A 315 -2.45 5.90 18.83
N PRO A 316 -1.46 6.51 19.50
CA PRO A 316 -1.62 7.22 20.79
C PRO A 316 -2.50 8.48 20.81
N GLY A 317 -3.13 8.84 19.70
CA GLY A 317 -3.97 10.03 19.51
C GLY A 317 -5.46 9.73 19.36
N ASN A 318 -5.89 8.47 19.40
CA ASN A 318 -7.29 8.05 19.41
C ASN A 318 -7.72 7.47 20.78
N ASP A 319 -6.82 7.45 21.77
CA ASP A 319 -7.06 6.85 23.09
C ASP A 319 -8.30 7.47 23.75
N GLY A 320 -9.29 6.64 24.07
CA GLY A 320 -10.50 7.08 24.79
C GLY A 320 -10.29 7.34 26.28
N LEU A 321 -9.06 7.16 26.79
CA LEU A 321 -8.68 7.37 28.18
C LEU A 321 -7.30 8.02 28.27
N SER A 322 -7.19 9.08 29.07
CA SER A 322 -5.95 9.83 29.27
C SER A 322 -5.69 10.04 30.76
N LEU A 323 -4.49 9.68 31.22
CA LEU A 323 -4.02 10.00 32.57
C LEU A 323 -2.82 10.94 32.48
N LYS A 324 -2.96 12.13 33.07
CA LYS A 324 -1.96 13.20 33.06
C LYS A 324 -1.45 13.45 34.47
N ARG A 325 -0.12 13.49 34.62
CA ARG A 325 0.56 13.85 35.87
C ARG A 325 1.03 15.30 35.83
N TYR A 326 0.72 16.04 36.88
CA TYR A 326 1.25 17.34 37.24
C TYR A 326 2.11 17.24 38.51
N SER A 327 2.83 18.31 38.81
CA SER A 327 3.49 18.44 40.10
C SER A 327 2.46 18.48 41.24
N LEU A 328 2.89 18.27 42.48
CA LEU A 328 2.02 18.44 43.66
C LEU A 328 1.45 19.87 43.77
N ALA A 329 2.04 20.87 43.11
CA ALA A 329 1.50 22.22 43.06
C ALA A 329 0.45 22.41 41.94
N GLY A 330 0.08 21.36 41.21
CA GLY A 330 -0.84 21.43 40.07
C GLY A 330 -0.23 22.04 38.81
N THR A 331 1.08 22.30 38.82
CA THR A 331 1.80 22.84 37.66
C THR A 331 2.38 21.72 36.80
N GLY A 332 2.45 21.94 35.50
CA GLY A 332 3.16 21.03 34.61
C GLY A 332 4.67 21.11 34.82
N PHE A 333 5.39 20.20 34.18
CA PHE A 333 6.83 20.04 34.32
C PHE A 333 7.60 20.80 33.22
N GLY A 334 8.87 21.09 33.53
CA GLY A 334 9.79 21.74 32.60
C GLY A 334 9.43 23.19 32.27
N LYS A 335 10.17 23.79 31.33
CA LYS A 335 10.02 25.21 30.95
C LYS A 335 8.67 25.54 30.30
N LEU A 336 8.00 24.54 29.73
CA LEU A 336 6.73 24.71 29.03
C LEU A 336 5.50 24.49 29.93
N ASN A 337 5.70 24.16 31.21
CA ASN A 337 4.63 23.92 32.18
C ASN A 337 3.59 22.90 31.66
N ARG A 338 4.06 21.76 31.13
CA ARG A 338 3.19 20.72 30.55
C ARG A 338 3.05 19.50 31.46
N PRO A 339 1.86 18.91 31.62
CA PRO A 339 1.73 17.64 32.30
C PRO A 339 2.51 16.54 31.57
N THR A 340 2.86 15.48 32.31
CA THR A 340 3.43 14.26 31.74
C THR A 340 2.31 13.25 31.51
N LYS A 341 2.13 12.75 30.28
CA LYS A 341 1.19 11.65 29.99
C LYS A 341 1.70 10.38 30.69
N VAL A 342 0.85 9.74 31.49
CA VAL A 342 1.10 8.41 32.05
C VAL A 342 0.70 7.40 30.99
N SER A 343 1.62 6.52 30.62
CA SER A 343 1.31 5.46 29.64
C SER A 343 0.39 4.43 30.27
N LEU A 344 -0.75 4.22 29.61
CA LEU A 344 -1.77 3.23 29.98
C LEU A 344 -1.78 2.01 29.04
N ALA A 345 -0.96 2.03 27.97
CA ALA A 345 -0.90 0.97 26.99
C ALA A 345 -0.50 -0.38 27.64
N GLY A 346 -1.31 -1.40 27.40
CA GLY A 346 -1.15 -2.75 27.95
C GLY A 346 -1.50 -2.89 29.44
N LYS A 347 -2.11 -1.87 30.05
CA LYS A 347 -2.43 -1.84 31.50
C LYS A 347 -3.92 -1.94 31.82
N LEU A 348 -4.78 -1.81 30.82
CA LEU A 348 -6.24 -1.83 30.97
C LEU A 348 -6.79 -3.23 30.74
N THR A 349 -7.72 -3.65 31.60
CA THR A 349 -8.54 -4.85 31.41
C THR A 349 -10.00 -4.52 31.69
N ALA A 350 -10.91 -4.89 30.79
CA ALA A 350 -12.35 -4.81 31.05
C ALA A 350 -12.79 -6.01 31.89
N VAL A 351 -13.45 -5.75 33.03
CA VAL A 351 -13.99 -6.77 33.94
C VAL A 351 -15.40 -6.38 34.34
N GLY A 352 -16.40 -7.09 33.81
CA GLY A 352 -17.81 -6.78 34.08
C GLY A 352 -18.18 -5.35 33.64
N SER A 353 -18.62 -4.52 34.58
CA SER A 353 -18.96 -3.11 34.36
C SER A 353 -17.83 -2.14 34.68
N SER A 354 -16.58 -2.64 34.73
CA SER A 354 -15.42 -1.85 35.13
C SER A 354 -14.25 -1.98 34.17
N ILE A 355 -13.47 -0.90 34.05
CA ILE A 355 -12.13 -0.93 33.48
C ILE A 355 -11.15 -0.93 34.65
N VAL A 356 -10.38 -2.01 34.78
CA VAL A 356 -9.31 -2.16 35.77
C VAL A 356 -7.99 -1.73 35.14
N ILE A 357 -7.29 -0.81 35.79
CA ILE A 357 -5.97 -0.32 35.37
C ILE A 357 -4.93 -0.83 36.38
N ASP A 358 -4.02 -1.70 35.94
CA ASP A 358 -2.84 -2.09 36.72
C ASP A 358 -1.60 -1.34 36.22
N LEU A 359 -1.17 -0.35 36.99
CA LEU A 359 -0.01 0.46 36.64
C LEU A 359 1.34 -0.25 36.82
N GLY A 360 1.33 -1.46 37.38
CA GLY A 360 2.50 -2.26 37.74
C GLY A 360 3.01 -1.96 39.15
N MET A 361 3.97 -2.76 39.62
CA MET A 361 4.46 -2.72 41.01
C MET A 361 4.98 -1.34 41.46
N GLU A 362 5.50 -0.52 40.55
CA GLU A 362 5.97 0.84 40.86
C GLU A 362 4.83 1.82 41.11
N GLY A 363 3.64 1.57 40.56
CA GLY A 363 2.49 2.46 40.62
C GLY A 363 2.77 3.86 40.07
N LEU A 364 2.06 4.85 40.62
CA LEU A 364 2.21 6.26 40.31
C LEU A 364 3.31 6.92 41.16
N ALA A 365 4.04 7.83 40.53
CA ALA A 365 4.96 8.74 41.22
C ALA A 365 4.21 9.91 41.90
N ASP A 366 4.89 10.69 42.74
CA ASP A 366 4.21 11.79 43.46
C ASP A 366 3.64 12.83 42.50
N GLY A 367 2.40 13.24 42.69
CA GLY A 367 1.81 14.23 41.82
C GLY A 367 0.33 14.43 42.00
N TYR A 368 -0.16 15.43 41.28
CA TYR A 368 -1.56 15.68 41.05
C TYR A 368 -1.94 15.12 39.69
N TYR A 369 -3.06 14.42 39.60
CA TYR A 369 -3.44 13.63 38.44
C TYR A 369 -4.78 14.08 37.88
N GLU A 370 -4.88 14.11 36.56
CA GLU A 370 -6.11 14.31 35.81
C GLU A 370 -6.37 13.06 34.96
N LEU A 371 -7.50 12.41 35.21
CA LEU A 371 -8.01 11.27 34.45
C LEU A 371 -9.17 11.75 33.59
N GLU A 372 -8.99 11.68 32.28
CA GLU A 372 -9.96 12.14 31.27
C GLU A 372 -10.50 10.93 30.50
N ILE A 373 -11.82 10.89 30.27
CA ILE A 373 -12.51 9.77 29.63
C ILE A 373 -13.43 10.28 28.52
N ASP A 374 -13.34 9.65 27.35
CA ASP A 374 -14.23 9.83 26.21
C ASP A 374 -15.34 8.76 26.30
N LEU A 375 -16.53 9.19 26.76
CA LEU A 375 -17.65 8.31 27.01
C LEU A 375 -18.53 8.10 25.78
N ASP A 376 -18.61 9.08 24.88
CA ASP A 376 -19.49 9.00 23.69
C ASP A 376 -18.79 8.53 22.41
N GLY A 377 -17.46 8.54 22.35
CA GLY A 377 -16.67 8.11 21.20
C GLY A 377 -16.47 9.16 20.12
N ASP A 378 -16.77 10.42 20.39
CA ASP A 378 -16.59 11.52 19.46
C ASP A 378 -15.12 11.98 19.33
N GLY A 379 -14.24 11.48 20.21
CA GLY A 379 -12.82 11.82 20.27
C GLY A 379 -12.49 13.01 21.18
N THR A 380 -13.47 13.52 21.92
CA THR A 380 -13.33 14.51 22.98
C THR A 380 -13.55 13.86 24.35
N PHE A 381 -12.98 14.45 25.39
CA PHE A 381 -13.14 13.90 26.75
C PHE A 381 -14.36 14.54 27.42
N ASP A 382 -15.31 13.70 27.82
CA ASP A 382 -16.56 14.09 28.50
C ASP A 382 -16.38 14.23 30.01
N GLU A 383 -15.57 13.35 30.60
CA GLU A 383 -15.39 13.25 32.03
C GLU A 383 -13.96 13.55 32.45
N LEU A 384 -13.84 14.22 33.58
CA LEU A 384 -12.57 14.53 34.24
C LEU A 384 -12.66 14.19 35.72
N ARG A 385 -11.70 13.39 36.20
CA ARG A 385 -11.52 13.07 37.63
C ARG A 385 -10.11 13.43 38.06
N ARG A 386 -10.00 14.00 39.26
CA ARG A 386 -8.75 14.48 39.82
C ARG A 386 -8.45 13.83 41.15
N PHE A 387 -7.19 13.46 41.33
CA PHE A 387 -6.70 12.86 42.57
C PHE A 387 -5.21 13.16 42.74
N HIS A 388 -4.66 12.80 43.89
CA HIS A 388 -3.22 12.89 44.13
C HIS A 388 -2.62 11.54 44.51
N ARG A 389 -1.31 11.43 44.32
CA ARG A 389 -0.46 10.43 44.96
C ARG A 389 0.64 11.20 45.69
N LEU A 390 0.88 10.87 46.95
CA LEU A 390 1.91 11.48 47.78
C LEU A 390 2.54 10.43 48.70
N LEU A 391 3.78 10.03 48.42
CA LEU A 391 4.53 9.05 49.21
C LEU A 391 4.60 9.48 50.67
N GLY A 392 4.06 8.67 51.58
CA GLY A 392 3.98 8.96 53.01
C GLY A 392 2.64 9.56 53.47
N ASP A 393 1.72 9.86 52.56
CA ASP A 393 0.33 10.24 52.86
C ASP A 393 -0.51 8.98 53.05
N PHE A 394 -0.54 8.48 54.28
CA PHE A 394 -1.15 7.21 54.64
C PHE A 394 -2.62 7.31 55.01
N ASP A 395 -3.11 8.50 55.36
CA ASP A 395 -4.54 8.75 55.54
C ASP A 395 -5.22 9.36 54.30
N GLY A 396 -4.43 9.80 53.31
CA GLY A 396 -4.91 10.33 52.04
C GLY A 396 -5.34 11.79 52.10
N ASN A 397 -5.02 12.51 53.17
CA ASN A 397 -5.49 13.87 53.39
C ASN A 397 -4.73 14.93 52.55
N GLY A 398 -3.70 14.51 51.81
CA GLY A 398 -2.89 15.38 50.96
C GLY A 398 -1.75 16.10 51.68
N THR A 399 -1.46 15.78 52.94
CA THR A 399 -0.39 16.36 53.74
C THR A 399 0.31 15.27 54.55
N ILE A 400 1.64 15.29 54.58
CA ILE A 400 2.40 14.35 55.41
C ILE A 400 2.63 14.99 56.78
N ASP A 401 1.92 14.50 57.80
CA ASP A 401 1.93 15.09 59.13
C ASP A 401 1.99 14.05 60.28
N SER A 402 1.60 14.48 61.49
CA SER A 402 1.60 13.64 62.67
C SER A 402 0.57 12.49 62.61
N GLY A 403 -0.49 12.63 61.82
CA GLY A 403 -1.47 11.58 61.55
C GLY A 403 -0.82 10.39 60.86
N ASP A 404 -0.09 10.64 59.76
CA ASP A 404 0.66 9.60 59.03
C ASP A 404 1.72 8.93 59.90
N THR A 405 2.41 9.76 60.70
CA THR A 405 3.42 9.25 61.64
C THR A 405 2.80 8.31 62.67
N SER A 406 1.57 8.59 63.12
CA SER A 406 0.84 7.74 64.06
C SER A 406 0.43 6.43 63.40
N LEU A 407 -0.11 6.49 62.18
CA LEU A 407 -0.47 5.29 61.40
C LEU A 407 0.73 4.36 61.17
N LEU A 408 1.89 4.92 60.79
CA LEU A 408 3.10 4.11 60.62
C LEU A 408 3.60 3.56 61.95
N SER A 409 3.57 4.36 63.01
CA SER A 409 4.02 3.93 64.35
C SER A 409 3.18 2.77 64.89
N ASP A 410 1.87 2.78 64.66
CA ASP A 410 0.94 1.72 65.05
C ASP A 410 1.18 0.41 64.26
N ALA A 411 1.81 0.50 63.09
CA ALA A 411 2.14 -0.63 62.24
C ALA A 411 3.57 -1.17 62.42
N LEU A 412 4.38 -0.60 63.30
CA LEU A 412 5.75 -1.08 63.53
C LEU A 412 5.79 -2.57 63.92
N GLY A 413 6.62 -3.33 63.22
CA GLY A 413 6.76 -4.78 63.39
C GLY A 413 5.82 -5.61 62.52
N GLN A 414 4.93 -4.99 61.73
CA GLN A 414 4.20 -5.70 60.69
C GLN A 414 5.17 -6.23 59.63
N THR A 415 4.92 -7.45 59.16
CA THR A 415 5.71 -8.12 58.12
C THR A 415 4.80 -8.71 57.06
N GLY A 416 5.14 -8.57 55.79
CA GLY A 416 4.35 -9.13 54.69
C GLY A 416 4.72 -8.50 53.35
N PRO A 417 4.37 -9.17 52.24
CA PRO A 417 4.36 -8.53 50.94
C PRO A 417 3.28 -7.42 50.93
N ASP A 418 3.52 -6.35 50.16
CA ASP A 418 2.55 -5.28 49.89
C ASP A 418 2.09 -4.45 51.10
N LEU A 419 2.96 -4.28 52.11
CA LEU A 419 2.70 -3.34 53.20
C LEU A 419 2.86 -1.90 52.70
N TYR A 420 1.75 -1.17 52.52
CA TYR A 420 1.78 0.21 52.03
C TYR A 420 2.55 1.20 52.95
N LEU A 421 2.72 0.83 54.23
CA LEU A 421 3.47 1.59 55.24
C LEU A 421 4.98 1.29 55.21
N ASP A 422 5.41 0.27 54.46
CA ASP A 422 6.81 -0.07 54.23
C ASP A 422 7.35 0.78 53.07
N LEU A 423 8.08 1.84 53.42
CA LEU A 423 8.53 2.84 52.46
C LEU A 423 9.81 2.40 51.73
N ASP A 424 10.60 1.50 52.31
CA ASP A 424 11.82 0.97 51.71
C ASP A 424 11.66 -0.40 51.02
N ILE A 425 10.44 -0.97 51.09
CA ILE A 425 10.00 -2.17 50.37
C ILE A 425 10.83 -3.39 50.78
N ASN A 426 11.21 -3.47 52.07
CA ASN A 426 11.95 -4.60 52.63
C ASN A 426 11.04 -5.71 53.22
N HIS A 427 9.73 -5.55 53.07
CA HIS A 427 8.62 -6.35 53.60
C HIS A 427 8.42 -6.29 55.12
N VAL A 428 8.98 -5.28 55.79
CA VAL A 428 8.92 -5.09 57.25
C VAL A 428 8.80 -3.61 57.61
N VAL A 429 7.67 -3.21 58.18
CA VAL A 429 7.48 -1.84 58.68
C VAL A 429 8.30 -1.67 59.97
N ASN A 430 9.35 -0.85 59.92
CA ASN A 430 10.28 -0.69 61.02
C ASN A 430 10.79 0.76 61.18
N GLY A 431 11.78 0.95 62.06
CA GLY A 431 12.33 2.27 62.35
C GLY A 431 13.03 2.95 61.17
N LEU A 432 13.39 2.22 60.10
CA LEU A 432 13.87 2.79 58.84
C LEU A 432 12.75 3.53 58.11
N ASP A 433 11.56 2.94 58.04
CA ASP A 433 10.37 3.56 57.42
C ASP A 433 9.97 4.82 58.17
N LEU A 434 9.95 4.76 59.51
CA LEU A 434 9.67 5.94 60.34
C LEU A 434 10.69 7.06 60.11
N ARG A 435 11.98 6.73 59.98
CA ARG A 435 13.02 7.73 59.64
C ARG A 435 12.79 8.31 58.25
N ARG A 436 12.38 7.49 57.28
CA ARG A 436 12.10 7.92 55.92
C ARG A 436 10.87 8.83 55.86
N LEU A 437 9.78 8.47 56.52
CA LEU A 437 8.61 9.32 56.68
C LEU A 437 8.97 10.66 57.34
N GLY A 438 9.83 10.63 58.36
CA GLY A 438 10.34 11.84 59.01
C GLY A 438 11.03 12.83 58.06
N SER A 439 11.64 12.35 56.98
CA SER A 439 12.24 13.20 55.94
C SER A 439 11.22 13.82 54.98
N LEU A 440 10.00 13.29 54.95
CA LEU A 440 8.89 13.72 54.09
C LEU A 440 7.89 14.62 54.82
N LEU A 441 7.98 14.74 56.15
CA LEU A 441 7.08 15.58 56.95
C LEU A 441 6.98 17.02 56.41
N GLY A 442 5.75 17.50 56.26
CA GLY A 442 5.43 18.84 55.75
C GLY A 442 5.35 18.92 54.21
N HIS A 443 5.72 17.86 53.49
CA HIS A 443 5.34 17.74 52.08
C HIS A 443 3.82 17.65 51.97
N ARG A 444 3.26 18.28 50.94
CA ARG A 444 1.82 18.37 50.74
C ARG A 444 1.44 18.63 49.31
N LEU A 445 0.19 18.31 49.00
CA LEU A 445 -0.52 18.79 47.84
C LEU A 445 -0.68 20.32 47.92
N GLY A 446 -0.65 20.97 46.77
CA GLY A 446 -0.86 22.40 46.62
C GLY A 446 -2.26 22.81 47.13
N PRO A 447 -2.38 23.93 47.84
CA PRO A 447 -3.67 24.36 48.37
C PRO A 447 -4.62 24.75 47.24
N GLY A 448 -5.89 24.37 47.37
CA GLY A 448 -6.96 24.77 46.46
C GLY A 448 -6.99 24.02 45.12
N LEU A 449 -6.24 22.91 45.00
CA LEU A 449 -6.39 22.00 43.87
C LEU A 449 -7.70 21.21 44.01
N PRO A 450 -8.52 21.12 42.95
CA PRO A 450 -9.75 20.33 42.98
C PRO A 450 -9.43 18.83 43.07
N LEU A 451 -10.07 18.12 43.98
CA LEU A 451 -10.00 16.66 44.11
C LEU A 451 -11.40 16.10 43.98
N ASP A 452 -11.54 15.09 43.13
CA ASP A 452 -12.80 14.39 42.88
C ASP A 452 -12.83 13.01 43.58
N LEU A 453 -11.67 12.47 43.96
CA LEU A 453 -11.45 11.11 44.50
C LEU A 453 -10.56 11.06 45.75
#